data_AF-A0A832Z7C7-F1
#
_entry.id   AF-A0A832Z7C7-F1
#
_cell.length_a   1.000
_cell.length_b   1.000
_cell.length_c   1.000
_cell.angle_alpha   90.00
_cell.angle_beta   90.00
_cell.angle_gamma   90.00
#
_symmetry.space_group_name_H-M   'P 1'
#
loop_
_entity.id
_entity.type
_entity.pdbx_description
1 polymer ?
#
loop_
_entity_poly.entity_id
_entity_poly.type
_entity_poly.pdbx_seq_one_letter_code
_entity_poly.pdbx_strand_id
1 'polypeptide(L)' 'MAKRTTPIPVAPLYKILRKAGASRVSEEAKREFVEIIVEVAEKIAERAVELAKHAGRKTVQEEDIRLAKKEVVGA' A
#
# COMPACT_ATOMS: atom_id res chain seq x y z
N MET A 1 -21.83 -0.93 9.44
CA MET A 1 -20.41 -0.68 9.12
C MET A 1 -20.34 0.39 8.04
N ALA A 2 -19.70 1.53 8.32
CA ALA A 2 -19.56 2.59 7.32
C ALA A 2 -18.81 2.03 6.11
N LYS A 3 -19.29 2.34 4.90
CA LYS A 3 -18.61 2.01 3.65
C LYS A 3 -17.24 2.71 3.68
N ARG A 4 -16.19 1.98 4.05
CA ARG A 4 -14.81 2.45 3.89
C ARG A 4 -14.61 2.59 2.39
N THR A 5 -14.54 3.83 1.91
CA THR A 5 -14.23 4.09 0.51
C THR A 5 -12.74 3.80 0.35
N THR A 6 -12.42 2.56 0.02
CA THR A 6 -11.05 2.17 -0.27
C THR A 6 -10.60 2.92 -1.53
N PRO A 7 -9.48 3.68 -1.48
CA PRO A 7 -9.06 4.55 -2.58
C PRO A 7 -8.66 3.79 -3.85
N ILE A 8 -8.47 2.47 -3.74
CA ILE A 8 -8.00 1.61 -4.82
C ILE A 8 -9.11 0.66 -5.29
N PRO A 9 -9.41 0.60 -6.60
CA PRO A 9 -10.34 -0.39 -7.13
C PRO A 9 -9.84 -1.84 -6.93
N VAL A 10 -10.78 -2.76 -6.72
CA VAL A 10 -10.47 -4.18 -6.48
C VAL A 10 -9.90 -4.90 -7.71
N ALA A 11 -10.44 -4.61 -8.90
CA ALA A 11 -10.13 -5.35 -10.13
C ALA A 11 -8.64 -5.30 -10.57
N PRO A 12 -7.93 -4.15 -10.50
CA PRO A 12 -6.50 -4.08 -10.77
C PRO A 12 -5.65 -4.93 -9.82
N LEU A 13 -5.94 -4.89 -8.51
CA LEU A 13 -5.16 -5.63 -7.51
C LEU A 13 -5.38 -7.14 -7.59
N TYR A 14 -6.61 -7.57 -7.92
CA TYR A 14 -6.90 -8.98 -8.17
C TYR A 14 -6.00 -9.62 -9.26
N LYS A 15 -5.55 -8.85 -10.27
CA LYS A 15 -4.63 -9.37 -11.29
C LYS A 15 -3.30 -9.82 -10.68
N ILE A 16 -2.88 -9.24 -9.56
CA ILE A 16 -1.66 -9.62 -8.83
C ILE A 16 -1.83 -11.03 -8.23
N LEU A 17 -2.96 -11.29 -7.58
CA LEU A 17 -3.28 -12.63 -7.04
C LEU A 17 -3.30 -13.70 -8.13
N ARG A 18 -3.85 -13.38 -9.31
CA ARG A 18 -3.83 -14.28 -10.48
C ARG A 18 -2.43 -14.55 -10.98
N LYS A 19 -1.59 -13.51 -11.11
CA LYS A 19 -0.19 -13.65 -11.50
C LYS A 19 0.61 -14.47 -10.49
N ALA A 20 0.25 -14.43 -9.21
CA ALA A 20 0.82 -15.28 -8.16
C ALA A 20 0.34 -16.75 -8.20
N GLY A 21 -0.53 -17.12 -9.15
CA GLY A 21 -0.98 -18.49 -9.36
C GLY A 21 -2.38 -18.81 -8.83
N ALA A 22 -3.13 -17.83 -8.30
CA ALA A 22 -4.48 -18.09 -7.82
C ALA A 22 -5.42 -18.44 -9.00
N SER A 23 -6.00 -19.64 -8.99
CA SER A 23 -6.97 -20.09 -10.00
C SER A 23 -8.42 -19.63 -9.71
N ARG A 24 -8.73 -19.34 -8.45
CA ARG A 24 -9.98 -18.73 -7.98
C ARG A 24 -9.66 -17.86 -6.76
N VAL A 25 -10.41 -16.77 -6.58
CA VAL A 25 -10.30 -15.88 -5.42
C VAL A 25 -11.71 -15.44 -5.05
N SER A 26 -12.11 -15.58 -3.79
CA SER A 26 -13.42 -15.13 -3.32
C SER A 26 -13.51 -13.60 -3.34
N GLU A 27 -14.73 -13.04 -3.33
CA GLU A 27 -14.91 -11.58 -3.30
C GLU A 27 -14.38 -10.99 -1.99
N GLU A 28 -14.51 -11.71 -0.89
CA GLU A 28 -14.01 -11.33 0.43
C GLU A 28 -12.48 -11.27 0.43
N ALA A 29 -11.81 -12.29 -0.10
CA ALA A 29 -10.35 -12.32 -0.19
C ALA A 29 -9.80 -11.20 -1.08
N LYS A 30 -10.52 -10.84 -2.16
CA LYS A 30 -10.14 -9.68 -2.99
C LYS A 30 -10.23 -8.37 -2.21
N ARG A 31 -11.30 -8.18 -1.42
CA ARG A 31 -11.48 -6.97 -0.60
C ARG A 31 -10.42 -6.88 0.49
N GLU A 32 -10.20 -7.96 1.22
CA GLU A 32 -9.18 -8.06 2.27
C GLU A 32 -7.78 -7.71 1.71
N PHE A 33 -7.44 -8.27 0.54
CA PHE A 33 -6.17 -7.97 -0.11
C PHE A 33 -5.99 -6.48 -0.43
N VAL A 34 -7.07 -5.80 -0.84
CA VAL A 34 -7.04 -4.35 -1.09
C VAL A 34 -6.86 -3.59 0.21
N GLU A 35 -7.57 -3.97 1.28
CA GLU A 35 -7.48 -3.31 2.59
C GLU A 35 -6.05 -3.40 3.15
N ILE A 36 -5.43 -4.58 3.10
CA ILE A 36 -4.04 -4.77 3.53
C ILE A 36 -3.07 -3.91 2.71
N ILE A 37 -3.26 -3.84 1.38
CA ILE A 37 -2.40 -3.01 0.52
C ILE A 37 -2.52 -1.53 0.88
N VAL A 38 -3.74 -1.05 1.13
CA VAL A 38 -3.96 0.34 1.52
C VAL A 38 -3.33 0.63 2.88
N GLU A 39 -3.49 -0.26 3.87
CA GLU A 39 -2.86 -0.10 5.18
C GLU A 39 -1.34 0.00 5.08
N VAL A 40 -0.70 -0.86 4.28
CA VAL A 40 0.75 -0.80 4.05
C VAL A 40 1.15 0.50 3.33
N ALA A 41 0.36 0.92 2.34
CA ALA A 41 0.61 2.16 1.60
C ALA A 41 0.50 3.40 2.50
N GLU A 42 -0.47 3.44 3.43
CA GLU A 42 -0.65 4.51 4.41
C GLU A 42 0.56 4.60 5.34
N LYS A 43 1.01 3.47 5.90
CA LYS A 43 2.21 3.43 6.75
C LYS A 43 3.46 3.91 6.02
N ILE A 44 3.66 3.50 4.76
CA ILE A 44 4.79 3.97 3.95
C ILE A 44 4.67 5.47 3.68
N ALA A 45 3.47 5.97 3.36
CA ALA A 45 3.24 7.37 3.05
C ALA A 45 3.53 8.27 4.27
N GLU A 46 3.02 7.92 5.44
CA GLU A 46 3.29 8.62 6.70
C GLU A 46 4.79 8.69 6.95
N ARG A 47 5.48 7.55 6.85
CA ARG A 47 6.91 7.49 7.11
C ARG A 47 7.74 8.26 6.09
N ALA A 48 7.40 8.19 4.81
CA ALA A 48 8.09 8.95 3.77
C ALA A 48 7.93 10.47 3.96
N VAL A 49 6.76 10.92 4.42
CA VAL A 49 6.51 12.33 4.76
C VAL A 49 7.38 12.78 5.93
N GLU A 50 7.56 11.95 6.96
CA GLU A 50 8.47 12.24 8.08
C GLU A 50 9.92 12.34 7.62
N LEU A 51 10.38 11.41 6.79
CA LEU A 51 11.74 11.40 6.25
C LEU A 51 12.03 12.67 5.43
N ALA A 52 11.10 13.06 4.55
CA ALA A 52 11.21 14.31 3.80
C ALA A 52 11.31 15.54 4.72
N LYS A 53 10.47 15.58 5.76
CA LYS A 53 10.49 16.67 6.77
C LYS A 53 11.80 16.72 7.54
N HIS A 54 12.35 15.57 7.96
CA HIS A 54 13.65 15.51 8.64
C HIS A 54 14.81 15.98 7.75
N ALA A 55 14.70 15.77 6.44
CA ALA A 55 15.64 16.30 5.45
C ALA A 55 15.40 17.79 5.12
N GLY A 56 14.46 18.47 5.79
CA GLY A 56 14.13 19.89 5.55
C GLY A 56 13.34 20.13 4.25
N ARG A 57 12.84 19.08 3.60
CA ARG A 57 12.08 19.16 2.35
C ARG A 57 10.58 19.09 2.60
N LYS A 58 9.80 19.79 1.75
CA LYS A 58 8.34 19.64 1.68
C LYS A 58 7.90 18.61 0.64
N THR A 59 8.71 18.39 -0.39
CA THR A 59 8.46 17.40 -1.44
C THR A 59 9.04 16.05 -1.00
N VAL A 60 8.17 15.04 -0.94
CA VAL A 60 8.57 13.64 -0.77
C VAL A 60 9.24 13.17 -2.05
N GLN A 61 10.46 12.64 -1.94
CA GLN A 61 11.23 12.12 -3.06
C GLN A 61 11.25 10.59 -3.06
N GLU A 62 11.78 10.01 -4.14
CA GLU A 62 11.82 8.56 -4.30
C GLU A 62 12.64 7.88 -3.20
N GLU A 63 13.72 8.51 -2.73
CA GLU A 63 14.58 7.98 -1.67
C GLU A 63 13.81 7.84 -0.35
N ASP A 64 12.89 8.78 -0.05
CA ASP A 64 12.05 8.74 1.15
C ASP A 64 11.10 7.53 1.08
N ILE A 65 10.51 7.24 -0.09
CA ILE A 65 9.63 6.09 -0.29
C ILE A 65 10.42 4.78 -0.17
N ARG A 66 11.60 4.70 -0.78
CA ARG A 66 12.46 3.51 -0.70
C ARG A 66 12.91 3.22 0.73
N LEU A 67 13.30 4.26 1.47
CA LEU A 67 13.71 4.13 2.87
C LEU A 67 12.52 3.77 3.75
N ALA A 68 11.38 4.46 3.61
CA ALA A 68 10.15 4.13 4.32
C ALA A 68 9.71 2.67 4.07
N LYS A 69 9.74 2.19 2.83
CA LYS A 69 9.44 0.79 2.51
C LYS A 69 10.37 -0.17 3.25
N LYS A 70 11.67 0.13 3.30
CA LYS A 70 12.66 -0.70 4.02
C LYS A 70 12.37 -0.74 5.52
N GLU A 71 11.94 0.36 6.11
CA GLU A 71 11.62 0.46 7.54
C GLU A 71 10.27 -0.15 7.91
N VAL A 72 9.24 0.01 7.06
CA VAL A 72 7.85 -0.40 7.34
C VAL A 72 7.60 -1.86 6.99
N VAL A 73 8.00 -2.29 5.79
CA VAL A 73 7.71 -3.64 5.28
C VAL A 73 8.86 -4.59 5.60
N GLY A 74 10.09 -4.06 5.73
CA GLY A 74 11.29 -4.88 5.88
C GLY A 74 11.62 -5.64 4.59
N ALA A 75 12.91 -5.92 4.39
CA ALA A 75 13.39 -6.88 3.41
C ALA A 75 13.51 -8.25 4.07
#